data_AF-A0A1J5WSI2-F1
#
_entry.id   AF-A0A1J5WSI2-F1
#
_cell.length_a   1.000
_cell.length_b   1.000
_cell.length_c   1.000
_cell.angle_alpha   90.00
_cell.angle_beta   90.00
_cell.angle_gamma   90.00
#
_symmetry.space_group_name_H-M   'P 1'
#
loop_
_entity.id
_entity.type
_entity.pdbx_description
1 polymer ?
#
loop_
_entity_poly.entity_id
_entity_poly.type
_entity_poly.pdbx_seq_one_letter_code
_entity_poly.pdbx_strand_id
1 'polypeptide(L)'
;MLGEKENKDTVSVVGIKNKECGVIVIPSQTSFYKIRTLEGLFFLFQQPESMGGECSICTRKTSDFQMVSLLDKENGVFICEKCFKRTRLKKQPQQRRSYGEISDEIRRLLSKEEQVLTKKELLEINSPMEHGFFELDSRSSVLLENIKISKRLFFFFICNVRTEVGKGVTIFGGEKNPDRFVEPLSFKEKGWGEEGLNCGELNSMAEENIKRLGKEAVEIGAGYIILEGNAINLLPKLRYKKRLTWLSLSTSTREDIEDLLEMPDRSIFIGNFDRMYLHGDVVNLLPKFFIYGDNTAEWLSITVHDVRNYTGLLLHEDRSIQVGDVFMVSSNVPLQVLKKLEAGRGMHKAIKEGENPQKSMWWMIAKIFLFFILISIVFGVIELFILSGKI
;
A
#
# COMPACT_ATOMS: atom_id res chain seq x y z
N MET A 1 -7.07 4.04 -35.95
CA MET A 1 -6.38 2.73 -35.90
C MET A 1 -5.25 2.89 -34.89
N LEU A 2 -5.06 2.10 -33.84
CA LEU A 2 -5.64 0.85 -33.37
C LEU A 2 -6.27 1.08 -32.00
N GLY A 3 -7.54 0.73 -31.84
CA GLY A 3 -8.10 0.56 -30.50
C GLY A 3 -7.44 -0.66 -29.88
N GLU A 4 -6.74 -0.47 -28.77
CA GLU A 4 -6.38 -1.59 -27.90
C GLU A 4 -7.68 -2.31 -27.57
N LYS A 5 -7.83 -3.55 -28.07
CA LYS A 5 -8.87 -4.46 -27.62
C LYS A 5 -8.61 -4.65 -26.13
N GLU A 6 -9.34 -3.93 -25.28
CA GLU A 6 -9.48 -4.32 -23.87
C GLU A 6 -9.92 -5.78 -23.89
N ASN A 7 -9.06 -6.63 -23.36
CA ASN A 7 -9.27 -8.07 -23.32
C ASN A 7 -10.57 -8.29 -22.52
N LYS A 8 -11.63 -8.71 -23.21
CA LYS A 8 -13.00 -8.78 -22.66
C LYS A 8 -13.18 -9.92 -21.64
N ASP A 9 -12.14 -10.73 -21.43
CA ASP A 9 -12.25 -12.01 -20.74
C ASP A 9 -11.81 -11.97 -19.27
N THR A 10 -11.34 -10.84 -18.75
CA THR A 10 -10.99 -10.72 -17.32
C THR A 10 -12.07 -10.01 -16.52
N VAL A 11 -12.94 -10.79 -15.87
CA VAL A 11 -13.83 -10.26 -14.84
C VAL A 11 -13.03 -10.04 -13.57
N SER A 12 -12.49 -8.84 -13.43
CA SER A 12 -12.00 -8.33 -12.15
C SER A 12 -13.17 -8.25 -11.16
N VAL A 13 -12.92 -8.44 -9.86
CA VAL A 13 -13.98 -8.47 -8.83
C VAL A 13 -13.79 -7.41 -7.74
N VAL A 14 -14.85 -7.16 -6.99
CA VAL A 14 -14.84 -6.28 -5.81
C VAL A 14 -15.46 -7.03 -4.64
N GLY A 15 -14.84 -6.90 -3.48
CA GLY A 15 -15.38 -7.37 -2.21
C GLY A 15 -16.16 -6.26 -1.51
N ILE A 16 -17.31 -6.62 -0.96
CA ILE A 16 -18.25 -5.73 -0.30
C ILE A 16 -18.62 -6.33 1.05
N LYS A 17 -18.57 -5.54 2.11
CA LYS A 17 -18.96 -5.95 3.46
C LYS A 17 -20.47 -5.77 3.63
N ASN A 18 -21.18 -6.86 3.88
CA ASN A 18 -22.59 -6.84 4.28
C ASN A 18 -22.72 -7.01 5.80
N LYS A 19 -23.47 -6.11 6.44
CA LYS A 19 -23.79 -6.22 7.88
C LYS A 19 -24.62 -7.45 8.21
N GLU A 20 -25.40 -7.97 7.25
CA GLU A 20 -26.33 -9.09 7.46
C GLU A 20 -25.71 -10.45 7.12
N CYS A 21 -24.88 -10.53 6.06
CA CYS A 21 -24.37 -11.80 5.55
C CYS A 21 -22.84 -11.92 5.42
N GLY A 22 -22.06 -11.01 6.01
CA GLY A 22 -20.60 -11.08 6.02
C GLY A 22 -19.94 -10.36 4.84
N VAL A 23 -19.45 -11.10 3.85
CA VAL A 23 -18.78 -10.56 2.66
C VAL A 23 -19.51 -11.01 1.39
N ILE A 24 -19.70 -10.09 0.46
CA ILE A 24 -20.20 -10.37 -0.88
C ILE A 24 -19.08 -10.06 -1.88
N VAL A 25 -18.79 -11.00 -2.77
CA VAL A 25 -17.85 -10.81 -3.89
C VAL A 25 -18.65 -10.72 -5.17
N ILE A 26 -18.49 -9.60 -5.90
CA ILE A 26 -19.23 -9.34 -7.13
C ILE A 26 -18.30 -9.02 -8.29
N PRO A 27 -18.75 -9.22 -9.55
CA PRO A 27 -18.05 -8.72 -10.72
C PRO A 27 -17.86 -7.21 -10.62
N SER A 28 -16.69 -6.70 -11.01
CA SER A 28 -16.47 -5.24 -11.11
C SER A 28 -17.23 -4.64 -12.29
N GLN A 29 -17.63 -5.45 -13.27
CA GLN A 29 -18.37 -5.01 -14.45
C GLN A 29 -19.28 -6.13 -14.95
N THR A 30 -20.49 -5.74 -15.33
CA THR A 30 -21.51 -6.57 -15.98
C THR A 30 -22.10 -5.82 -17.19
N SER A 31 -23.12 -6.39 -17.83
CA SER A 31 -23.90 -5.69 -18.86
C SER A 31 -24.76 -4.55 -18.31
N PHE A 32 -25.04 -4.55 -16.99
CA PHE A 32 -25.99 -3.63 -16.35
C PHE A 32 -25.33 -2.65 -15.37
N TYR A 33 -24.14 -2.93 -14.83
CA TYR A 33 -23.35 -1.97 -14.07
C TYR A 33 -21.85 -2.07 -14.33
N LYS A 34 -21.14 -1.03 -13.93
CA LYS A 34 -19.68 -0.94 -13.89
C LYS A 34 -19.25 -0.25 -12.61
N ILE A 35 -18.28 -0.83 -11.93
CA ILE A 35 -17.62 -0.18 -10.80
C ILE A 35 -16.40 0.55 -11.35
N ARG A 36 -16.29 1.82 -10.98
CA ARG A 36 -15.19 2.70 -11.33
C ARG A 36 -14.56 3.28 -10.07
N THR A 37 -13.28 3.63 -10.19
CA THR A 37 -12.46 4.13 -9.12
C THR A 37 -11.81 5.43 -9.50
N LEU A 38 -11.82 6.39 -8.58
CA LEU A 38 -11.13 7.67 -8.71
C LEU A 38 -10.58 8.07 -7.35
N GLU A 39 -9.27 8.24 -7.26
CA GLU A 39 -8.57 8.63 -6.01
C GLU A 39 -8.95 7.74 -4.81
N GLY A 40 -9.15 6.44 -5.05
CA GLY A 40 -9.54 5.48 -4.02
C GLY A 40 -11.01 5.57 -3.58
N LEU A 41 -11.89 6.21 -4.34
CA LEU A 41 -13.34 6.18 -4.12
C LEU A 41 -14.03 5.32 -5.17
N PHE A 42 -15.13 4.67 -4.79
CA PHE A 42 -15.91 3.76 -5.65
C PHE A 42 -17.12 4.49 -6.19
N PHE A 43 -17.30 4.38 -7.50
CA PHE A 43 -18.42 4.95 -8.23
C PHE A 43 -19.12 3.83 -8.96
N LEU A 44 -20.39 3.68 -8.67
CA LEU A 44 -21.24 2.75 -9.37
C LEU A 44 -21.80 3.46 -10.61
N PHE A 45 -21.53 2.89 -11.78
CA PHE A 45 -22.15 3.25 -13.04
C PHE A 45 -23.20 2.22 -13.38
N GLN A 46 -24.42 2.66 -13.64
CA GLN A 46 -25.53 1.78 -13.99
C GLN A 46 -26.37 2.40 -15.10
N GLN A 47 -27.22 1.59 -15.73
CA GLN A 47 -28.18 2.13 -16.69
C GLN A 47 -29.06 3.18 -15.99
N PRO A 48 -29.27 4.37 -16.60
CA PRO A 48 -30.14 5.37 -16.02
C PRO A 48 -31.55 4.78 -15.89
N GLU A 49 -32.07 4.73 -14.65
CA GLU A 49 -33.51 4.53 -14.43
C GLU A 49 -34.27 5.65 -15.18
N SER A 50 -35.57 5.48 -15.45
CA SER A 50 -36.42 6.40 -16.23
C SER A 50 -36.47 7.87 -15.75
N MET A 51 -35.70 8.22 -14.73
CA MET A 51 -35.45 9.55 -14.22
C MET A 51 -34.64 10.38 -15.23
N GLY A 52 -35.25 11.47 -15.71
CA GLY A 52 -34.55 12.50 -16.46
C GLY A 52 -33.50 13.20 -15.59
N GLY A 53 -32.42 13.64 -16.21
CA GLY A 53 -31.35 14.38 -15.54
C GLY A 53 -30.28 14.82 -16.54
N GLU A 54 -29.30 15.58 -16.07
CA GLU A 54 -28.16 16.01 -16.89
C GLU A 54 -26.81 15.72 -16.21
N CYS A 55 -25.79 15.53 -17.04
CA CYS A 55 -24.45 15.33 -16.53
C CYS A 55 -23.93 16.62 -15.89
N SER A 56 -23.47 16.55 -14.65
CA SER A 56 -22.95 17.69 -13.87
C SER A 56 -21.79 18.46 -14.51
N ILE A 57 -21.13 17.88 -15.51
CA ILE A 57 -19.97 18.49 -16.19
C ILE A 57 -20.30 18.89 -17.63
N CYS A 58 -20.98 18.04 -18.40
CA CYS A 58 -21.20 18.29 -19.82
C CYS A 58 -22.64 18.65 -20.19
N THR A 59 -23.54 18.72 -19.21
CA THR A 59 -24.97 19.10 -19.33
C THR A 59 -25.79 18.30 -20.34
N ARG A 60 -25.22 17.23 -20.90
CA ARG A 60 -25.93 16.27 -21.74
C ARG A 60 -26.91 15.45 -20.91
N LYS A 61 -28.04 15.11 -21.51
CA LYS A 61 -29.16 14.40 -20.85
C LYS A 61 -28.81 12.93 -20.56
N THR A 62 -29.46 12.33 -19.56
CA THR A 62 -29.33 10.88 -19.24
C THR A 62 -29.54 9.98 -20.45
N SER A 63 -30.48 10.32 -21.35
CA SER A 63 -30.79 9.58 -22.59
C SER A 63 -29.61 9.39 -23.54
N ASP A 64 -28.58 10.22 -23.41
CA ASP A 64 -27.40 10.20 -24.26
C ASP A 64 -26.37 9.13 -23.83
N PHE A 65 -26.58 8.46 -22.70
CA PHE A 65 -25.59 7.62 -22.06
C PHE A 65 -26.13 6.23 -21.73
N GLN A 66 -25.33 5.20 -22.04
CA GLN A 66 -25.66 3.82 -21.69
C GLN A 66 -25.58 3.56 -20.18
N MET A 67 -24.61 4.19 -19.51
CA MET A 67 -24.42 4.09 -18.06
C MET A 67 -23.96 5.41 -17.49
N VAL A 68 -24.46 5.72 -16.29
CA VAL A 68 -24.17 6.94 -15.54
C VAL A 68 -23.91 6.61 -14.08
N SER A 69 -23.11 7.42 -13.39
CA SER A 69 -22.98 7.34 -11.93
C SER A 69 -23.82 8.44 -11.29
N LEU A 70 -24.76 8.03 -10.44
CA LEU A 70 -25.67 8.95 -9.75
C LEU A 70 -24.91 9.60 -8.59
N LEU A 71 -24.75 10.91 -8.65
CA LEU A 71 -24.13 11.68 -7.57
C LEU A 71 -25.19 12.14 -6.56
N ASP A 72 -26.35 12.52 -7.08
CA ASP A 72 -27.52 12.92 -6.30
C ASP A 72 -28.79 12.44 -7.02
N LYS A 73 -29.47 11.49 -6.39
CA LYS A 73 -30.70 10.90 -6.94
C LYS A 73 -31.89 11.86 -6.82
N GLU A 74 -31.94 12.68 -5.78
CA GLU A 74 -33.07 13.58 -5.52
C GLU A 74 -33.08 14.72 -6.54
N ASN A 75 -31.90 15.22 -6.89
CA ASN A 75 -31.74 16.31 -7.84
C ASN A 75 -31.47 15.85 -9.28
N GLY A 76 -31.47 14.54 -9.55
CA GLY A 76 -31.20 13.98 -10.88
C GLY A 76 -29.79 14.30 -11.41
N VAL A 77 -28.83 14.56 -10.52
CA VAL A 77 -27.46 14.93 -10.87
C VAL A 77 -26.63 13.66 -11.01
N PHE A 78 -26.04 13.49 -12.19
CA PHE A 78 -25.16 12.36 -12.48
C PHE A 78 -23.85 12.80 -13.14
N ILE A 79 -22.88 11.90 -13.19
CA ILE A 79 -21.68 12.06 -14.01
C ILE A 79 -21.59 10.94 -15.05
N CYS A 80 -21.35 11.30 -16.31
CA CYS A 80 -21.14 10.31 -17.37
C CYS A 80 -19.70 9.77 -17.35
N GLU A 81 -19.49 8.57 -17.88
CA GLU A 81 -18.17 7.89 -17.82
C GLU A 81 -17.06 8.72 -18.50
N LYS A 82 -17.38 9.44 -19.58
CA LYS A 82 -16.44 10.30 -20.31
C LYS A 82 -16.00 11.50 -19.47
N CYS A 83 -16.94 12.13 -18.76
CA CYS A 83 -16.64 13.25 -17.87
C CYS A 83 -15.88 12.76 -16.64
N PHE A 84 -16.28 11.64 -16.05
CA PHE A 84 -15.58 10.99 -14.94
C PHE A 84 -14.10 10.77 -15.23
N LYS A 85 -13.77 10.20 -16.40
CA LYS A 85 -12.38 9.96 -16.83
C LYS A 85 -11.56 11.24 -17.04
N ARG A 86 -12.21 12.40 -17.19
CA ARG A 86 -11.57 13.72 -17.36
C ARG A 86 -11.47 14.49 -16.04
N THR A 87 -12.20 14.08 -15.01
CA THR A 87 -12.19 14.70 -13.70
C THR A 87 -10.88 14.38 -12.98
N ARG A 88 -10.13 15.41 -12.61
CA ARG A 88 -9.17 15.35 -11.51
C ARG A 88 -9.86 16.02 -10.33
N LEU A 89 -9.98 15.38 -9.16
CA LEU A 89 -10.66 16.01 -8.02
C LEU A 89 -9.74 17.10 -7.46
N LYS A 90 -9.83 18.31 -8.03
CA LYS A 90 -9.29 19.50 -7.38
C LYS A 90 -10.26 19.90 -6.27
N LYS A 91 -10.09 19.27 -5.11
CA LYS A 91 -10.71 19.59 -3.81
C LYS A 91 -12.24 19.73 -3.84
N GLN A 92 -12.94 18.65 -3.53
CA GLN A 92 -14.16 18.75 -2.73
C GLN A 92 -14.01 17.92 -1.44
N PRO A 93 -14.25 18.52 -0.27
CA PRO A 93 -14.48 17.76 0.94
C PRO A 93 -15.98 17.45 1.02
N GLN A 94 -16.37 16.17 0.91
CA GLN A 94 -17.40 15.52 1.74
C GLN A 94 -17.70 14.12 1.20
N GLN A 95 -17.68 13.16 2.13
CA GLN A 95 -17.84 11.72 1.97
C GLN A 95 -16.70 10.98 1.25
N ARG A 96 -15.54 10.93 1.92
CA ARG A 96 -14.68 9.74 1.85
C ARG A 96 -15.46 8.55 2.41
N ARG A 97 -16.19 7.80 1.57
CA ARG A 97 -16.69 6.48 1.99
C ARG A 97 -15.53 5.49 1.95
N SER A 98 -15.42 4.67 2.99
CA SER A 98 -14.40 3.64 3.09
C SER A 98 -14.60 2.59 1.99
N TYR A 99 -13.55 1.84 1.64
CA TYR A 99 -13.69 0.71 0.73
C TYR A 99 -14.63 -0.35 1.31
N GLY A 100 -15.53 -0.88 0.48
CA GLY A 100 -16.29 -2.07 0.83
C GLY A 100 -17.48 -1.83 1.75
N GLU A 101 -17.85 -0.59 2.08
CA GLU A 101 -19.16 -0.33 2.68
C GLU A 101 -20.26 -0.36 1.61
N ILE A 102 -21.30 -1.17 1.83
CA ILE A 102 -22.50 -1.17 1.00
C ILE A 102 -23.11 0.24 1.01
N SER A 103 -23.07 0.92 -0.14
CA SER A 103 -23.99 2.04 -0.38
C SER A 103 -25.40 1.47 -0.57
N ASP A 104 -26.43 2.26 -0.24
CA ASP A 104 -27.82 1.87 -0.54
C ASP A 104 -28.03 1.58 -2.03
N GLU A 105 -27.18 2.12 -2.89
CA GLU A 105 -27.15 1.85 -4.33
C GLU A 105 -26.69 0.43 -4.64
N ILE A 106 -25.59 -0.04 -4.03
CA ILE A 106 -25.15 -1.44 -4.15
C ILE A 106 -26.19 -2.38 -3.56
N ARG A 107 -26.80 -2.00 -2.44
CA ARG A 107 -27.86 -2.77 -1.79
C ARG A 107 -29.07 -2.97 -2.72
N ARG A 108 -29.49 -1.90 -3.40
CA ARG A 108 -30.55 -1.93 -4.43
C ARG A 108 -30.16 -2.72 -5.67
N LEU A 109 -28.88 -2.70 -6.07
CA LEU A 109 -28.42 -3.57 -7.15
C LEU A 109 -28.59 -5.03 -6.77
N LEU A 110 -28.12 -5.42 -5.58
CA LEU A 110 -28.19 -6.79 -5.09
C LEU A 110 -29.64 -7.28 -4.88
N SER A 111 -30.59 -6.36 -4.64
CA SER A 111 -32.00 -6.71 -4.47
C SER A 111 -32.79 -6.86 -5.77
N LYS A 112 -32.18 -6.69 -6.95
CA LYS A 112 -32.88 -6.92 -8.23
C LYS A 112 -33.08 -8.43 -8.43
N GLU A 113 -34.30 -8.83 -8.79
CA GLU A 113 -34.77 -10.22 -8.89
C GLU A 113 -33.91 -11.14 -9.79
N GLU A 114 -33.05 -10.57 -10.63
CA GLU A 114 -32.16 -11.30 -11.55
C GLU A 114 -30.79 -11.67 -10.94
N GLN A 115 -30.40 -11.12 -9.78
CA GLN A 115 -29.10 -11.41 -9.15
C GLN A 115 -29.23 -12.51 -8.09
N VAL A 116 -28.81 -13.73 -8.42
CA VAL A 116 -28.78 -14.84 -7.48
C VAL A 116 -27.45 -14.82 -6.71
N LEU A 117 -27.53 -14.52 -5.41
CA LEU A 117 -26.41 -14.68 -4.48
C LEU A 117 -26.16 -16.16 -4.23
N THR A 118 -24.98 -16.64 -4.66
CA THR A 118 -24.55 -18.01 -4.46
C THR A 118 -23.63 -18.09 -3.25
N LYS A 119 -24.06 -18.82 -2.23
CA LYS A 119 -23.22 -19.08 -1.05
C LYS A 119 -22.08 -20.04 -1.40
N LYS A 120 -20.84 -19.70 -1.02
CA LYS A 120 -19.66 -20.54 -1.26
C LYS A 120 -18.90 -20.74 0.05
N GLU A 121 -18.59 -21.98 0.39
CA GLU A 121 -17.67 -22.27 1.50
C GLU A 121 -16.22 -21.95 1.13
N LEU A 122 -15.85 -22.15 -0.14
CA LEU A 122 -14.57 -21.76 -0.70
C LEU A 122 -14.81 -21.04 -2.03
N LEU A 123 -14.25 -19.83 -2.15
CA LEU A 123 -14.24 -19.06 -3.39
C LEU A 123 -12.81 -18.91 -3.89
N GLU A 124 -12.51 -19.47 -5.06
CA GLU A 124 -11.23 -19.27 -5.72
C GLU A 124 -11.22 -17.95 -6.49
N ILE A 125 -10.29 -17.06 -6.13
CA ILE A 125 -10.04 -15.83 -6.87
C ILE A 125 -8.90 -16.11 -7.85
N ASN A 126 -9.28 -16.36 -9.09
CA ASN A 126 -8.41 -16.64 -10.23
C ASN A 126 -8.71 -15.67 -11.39
N SER A 127 -7.97 -15.80 -12.49
CA SER A 127 -8.14 -14.95 -13.68
C SER A 127 -8.06 -15.81 -14.95
N PRO A 128 -9.17 -16.02 -15.68
CA PRO A 128 -10.52 -15.50 -15.43
C PRO A 128 -11.24 -16.19 -14.26
N MET A 129 -12.10 -15.45 -13.56
CA MET A 129 -12.89 -15.95 -12.43
C MET A 129 -14.26 -16.45 -12.88
N GLU A 130 -14.87 -17.35 -12.09
CA GLU A 130 -16.28 -17.73 -12.23
C GLU A 130 -17.18 -16.49 -12.24
N HIS A 131 -18.08 -16.40 -13.21
CA HIS A 131 -19.07 -15.32 -13.25
C HIS A 131 -20.17 -15.59 -12.22
N GLY A 132 -20.34 -14.68 -11.25
CA GLY A 132 -21.42 -14.80 -10.28
C GLY A 132 -21.33 -13.78 -9.16
N PHE A 133 -22.37 -13.74 -8.35
CA PHE A 133 -22.45 -12.97 -7.10
C PHE A 133 -22.30 -13.97 -5.96
N PHE A 134 -21.25 -13.83 -5.17
CA PHE A 134 -20.91 -14.81 -4.15
C PHE A 134 -21.09 -14.24 -2.75
N GLU A 135 -21.78 -14.99 -1.90
CA GLU A 135 -21.92 -14.68 -0.48
C GLU A 135 -20.97 -15.56 0.34
N LEU A 136 -20.20 -14.92 1.21
CA LEU A 136 -19.21 -15.52 2.09
C LEU A 136 -19.56 -15.19 3.54
N ASP A 137 -19.87 -16.22 4.32
CA ASP A 137 -20.14 -16.14 5.75
C ASP A 137 -18.90 -16.43 6.61
N SER A 138 -19.07 -16.56 7.92
CA SER A 138 -17.98 -16.86 8.86
C SER A 138 -17.31 -18.23 8.67
N ARG A 139 -17.94 -19.16 7.93
CA ARG A 139 -17.36 -20.47 7.59
C ARG A 139 -16.68 -20.47 6.23
N SER A 140 -16.85 -19.39 5.47
CA SER A 140 -16.38 -19.28 4.10
C SER A 140 -14.92 -18.81 4.06
N SER A 141 -14.20 -19.22 3.02
CA SER A 141 -12.83 -18.77 2.74
C SER A 141 -12.66 -18.35 1.28
N VAL A 142 -11.61 -17.55 1.05
CA VAL A 142 -11.14 -17.19 -0.30
C VAL A 142 -9.74 -17.74 -0.52
N LEU A 143 -9.52 -18.40 -1.66
CA LEU A 143 -8.20 -18.83 -2.12
C LEU A 143 -7.69 -17.86 -3.18
N LEU A 144 -6.53 -17.26 -2.93
CA LEU A 144 -5.81 -16.42 -3.90
C LEU A 144 -4.69 -17.24 -4.52
N GLU A 145 -4.71 -17.47 -5.83
CA GLU A 145 -3.66 -18.23 -6.50
C GLU A 145 -3.48 -17.82 -7.97
N ASN A 146 -2.23 -17.72 -8.44
CA ASN A 146 -1.87 -17.36 -9.82
C ASN A 146 -2.48 -16.04 -10.32
N ILE A 147 -2.51 -15.02 -9.47
CA ILE A 147 -3.10 -13.71 -9.77
C ILE A 147 -2.21 -12.54 -9.36
N LYS A 148 -2.45 -11.42 -10.04
CA LYS A 148 -2.16 -10.10 -9.52
C LYS A 148 -3.40 -9.53 -8.88
N ILE A 149 -3.29 -9.03 -7.65
CA ILE A 149 -4.39 -8.45 -6.88
C ILE A 149 -4.04 -7.04 -6.44
N SER A 150 -5.01 -6.13 -6.53
CA SER A 150 -4.80 -4.76 -6.06
C SER A 150 -4.56 -4.75 -4.55
N LYS A 151 -3.66 -3.87 -4.06
CA LYS A 151 -3.42 -3.62 -2.61
C LYS A 151 -4.73 -3.57 -1.83
N ARG A 152 -5.70 -2.83 -2.36
CA ARG A 152 -6.98 -2.57 -1.71
C ARG A 152 -7.85 -3.83 -1.57
N LEU A 153 -7.97 -4.64 -2.62
CA LEU A 153 -8.76 -5.87 -2.55
C LEU A 153 -8.07 -6.93 -1.68
N PHE A 154 -6.74 -7.03 -1.74
CA PHE A 154 -5.99 -7.94 -0.89
C PHE A 154 -6.26 -7.67 0.60
N PHE A 155 -6.09 -6.43 1.05
CA PHE A 155 -6.36 -6.07 2.45
C PHE A 155 -7.83 -6.21 2.82
N PHE A 156 -8.76 -6.00 1.88
CA PHE A 156 -10.17 -6.27 2.15
C PHE A 156 -10.43 -7.75 2.47
N PHE A 157 -9.85 -8.68 1.71
CA PHE A 157 -10.00 -10.10 2.03
C PHE A 157 -9.34 -10.43 3.36
N ILE A 158 -8.08 -10.03 3.54
CA ILE A 158 -7.34 -10.25 4.79
C ILE A 158 -8.12 -9.74 6.02
N CYS A 159 -8.77 -8.58 5.95
CA CYS A 159 -9.49 -8.00 7.08
C CYS A 159 -10.93 -8.50 7.28
N ASN A 160 -11.54 -9.22 6.32
CA ASN A 160 -12.98 -9.51 6.39
C ASN A 160 -13.36 -10.98 6.20
N VAL A 161 -12.48 -11.82 5.67
CA VAL A 161 -12.80 -13.23 5.40
C VAL A 161 -11.53 -14.09 5.55
N ARG A 162 -11.69 -15.35 5.96
CA ARG A 162 -10.57 -16.28 6.01
C ARG A 162 -9.92 -16.36 4.62
N THR A 163 -8.64 -16.01 4.55
CA THR A 163 -7.92 -15.87 3.28
C THR A 163 -6.77 -16.85 3.22
N GLU A 164 -6.77 -17.69 2.19
CA GLU A 164 -5.74 -18.65 1.87
C GLU A 164 -4.93 -18.13 0.67
N VAL A 165 -3.61 -18.11 0.78
CA VAL A 165 -2.71 -17.59 -0.26
C VAL A 165 -1.86 -18.74 -0.78
N GLY A 166 -2.15 -19.13 -2.03
CA GLY A 166 -1.42 -20.13 -2.79
C GLY A 166 -0.19 -19.55 -3.49
N LYS A 167 0.28 -20.22 -4.55
CA LYS A 167 1.46 -19.78 -5.29
C LYS A 167 1.13 -18.63 -6.25
N GLY A 168 2.15 -17.81 -6.54
CA GLY A 168 2.04 -16.79 -7.59
C GLY A 168 0.99 -15.73 -7.28
N VAL A 169 0.99 -15.19 -6.06
CA VAL A 169 0.15 -14.03 -5.70
C VAL A 169 1.04 -12.80 -5.64
N THR A 170 0.67 -11.77 -6.41
CA THR A 170 1.39 -10.48 -6.44
C THR A 170 0.44 -9.33 -6.12
N ILE A 171 0.83 -8.46 -5.19
CA ILE A 171 0.12 -7.21 -4.93
C ILE A 171 0.61 -6.14 -5.89
N PHE A 172 -0.31 -5.39 -6.50
CA PHE A 172 -0.02 -4.18 -7.29
C PHE A 172 -0.70 -2.93 -6.73
N GLY A 173 -0.14 -1.77 -7.05
CA GLY A 173 -0.68 -0.46 -6.68
C GLY A 173 -1.92 -0.09 -7.51
N GLY A 174 -3.02 0.28 -6.86
CA GLY A 174 -4.29 0.58 -7.54
C GLY A 174 -4.34 1.96 -8.21
N GLU A 175 -3.58 2.95 -7.72
CA GLU A 175 -3.70 4.35 -8.17
C GLU A 175 -3.45 4.53 -9.68
N LYS A 176 -2.38 3.93 -10.19
CA LYS A 176 -2.05 3.95 -11.63
C LYS A 176 -2.77 2.87 -12.45
N ASN A 177 -3.50 1.99 -11.78
CA ASN A 177 -4.26 0.89 -12.38
C ASN A 177 -5.74 0.97 -11.96
N PRO A 178 -6.44 2.10 -12.24
CA PRO A 178 -7.83 2.26 -11.83
C PRO A 178 -8.70 1.18 -12.47
N ASP A 179 -9.72 0.75 -11.73
CA ASP A 179 -10.73 -0.23 -12.17
C ASP A 179 -10.17 -1.63 -12.43
N ARG A 180 -8.96 -1.91 -11.93
CA ARG A 180 -8.28 -3.20 -12.00
C ARG A 180 -8.08 -3.70 -10.58
N PHE A 181 -8.71 -4.82 -10.24
CA PHE A 181 -8.67 -5.39 -8.89
C PHE A 181 -8.04 -6.77 -8.85
N VAL A 182 -8.34 -7.61 -9.84
CA VAL A 182 -7.76 -8.93 -10.04
C VAL A 182 -7.40 -9.06 -11.51
N GLU A 183 -6.17 -9.44 -11.78
CA GLU A 183 -5.58 -9.53 -13.10
C GLU A 183 -4.71 -10.80 -13.22
N PRO A 184 -4.49 -11.34 -14.42
CA PRO A 184 -3.61 -12.48 -14.62
C PRO A 184 -2.15 -12.07 -14.37
N LEU A 185 -1.28 -13.04 -14.10
CA LEU A 185 0.15 -12.78 -13.89
C LEU A 185 0.85 -12.06 -15.05
N SER A 186 0.34 -12.21 -16.27
CA SER A 186 0.82 -11.53 -17.47
C SER A 186 0.50 -10.03 -17.52
N PHE A 187 -0.38 -9.54 -16.62
CA PHE A 187 -0.76 -8.14 -16.56
C PHE A 187 0.44 -7.23 -16.25
N LYS A 188 0.67 -6.27 -17.14
CA LYS A 188 1.70 -5.25 -17.01
C LYS A 188 1.15 -4.06 -16.22
N GLU A 189 1.26 -4.13 -14.90
CA GLU A 189 0.86 -3.04 -14.02
C GLU A 189 1.65 -1.76 -14.31
N LYS A 190 0.98 -0.61 -14.22
CA LYS A 190 1.58 0.72 -14.37
C LYS A 190 2.31 1.16 -13.10
N GLY A 191 3.18 0.30 -12.57
CA GLY A 191 3.96 0.53 -11.36
C GLY A 191 3.13 0.98 -10.15
N TRP A 192 3.83 1.44 -9.10
CA TRP A 192 3.21 1.92 -7.86
C TRP A 192 3.10 3.45 -7.78
N GLY A 193 3.77 4.17 -8.69
CA GLY A 193 3.75 5.64 -8.67
C GLY A 193 4.49 6.22 -7.48
N GLU A 194 3.90 7.24 -6.85
CA GLU A 194 4.37 7.77 -5.58
C GLU A 194 3.83 6.95 -4.39
N GLU A 195 2.97 5.95 -4.62
CA GLU A 195 2.46 5.06 -3.58
C GLU A 195 3.41 3.89 -3.27
N GLY A 196 3.25 3.34 -2.07
CA GLY A 196 3.91 2.14 -1.59
C GLY A 196 2.92 1.26 -0.81
N LEU A 197 3.46 0.27 -0.12
CA LEU A 197 2.67 -0.53 0.81
C LEU A 197 2.58 0.20 2.14
N ASN A 198 1.42 0.80 2.40
CA ASN A 198 1.17 1.50 3.67
C ASN A 198 0.04 0.76 4.38
N CYS A 199 0.29 0.27 5.59
CA CYS A 199 -0.70 -0.43 6.40
C CYS A 199 -0.52 -0.07 7.88
N GLY A 200 -1.58 0.47 8.49
CA GLY A 200 -1.66 0.67 9.92
C GLY A 200 -2.24 -0.55 10.63
N GLU A 201 -2.78 -0.33 11.82
CA GLU A 201 -3.35 -1.36 12.69
C GLU A 201 -4.44 -2.21 11.99
N LEU A 202 -4.35 -3.51 12.20
CA LEU A 202 -5.19 -4.54 11.62
C LEU A 202 -6.12 -5.15 12.67
N ASN A 203 -7.23 -5.73 12.21
CA ASN A 203 -8.17 -6.42 13.09
C ASN A 203 -7.76 -7.89 13.33
N SER A 204 -8.42 -8.56 14.26
CA SER A 204 -8.13 -9.97 14.60
C SER A 204 -8.23 -10.93 13.42
N MET A 205 -9.19 -10.72 12.50
CA MET A 205 -9.30 -11.53 11.27
C MET A 205 -8.03 -11.41 10.42
N ALA A 206 -7.52 -10.19 10.27
CA ALA A 206 -6.29 -9.93 9.53
C ALA A 206 -5.07 -10.53 10.22
N GLU A 207 -4.94 -10.41 11.54
CA GLU A 207 -3.87 -11.05 12.30
C GLU A 207 -3.84 -12.56 12.07
N GLU A 208 -4.98 -13.24 12.21
CA GLU A 208 -5.06 -14.67 11.99
C GLU A 208 -4.71 -15.07 10.55
N ASN A 209 -5.20 -14.30 9.57
CA ASN A 209 -4.87 -14.54 8.16
C ASN A 209 -3.37 -14.34 7.90
N ILE A 210 -2.74 -13.32 8.47
CA ILE A 210 -1.30 -13.06 8.34
C ILE A 210 -0.49 -14.18 8.98
N LYS A 211 -0.91 -14.70 10.14
CA LYS A 211 -0.26 -15.85 10.79
C LYS A 211 -0.26 -17.08 9.87
N ARG A 212 -1.35 -17.32 9.14
CA ARG A 212 -1.48 -18.42 8.16
C ARG A 212 -0.63 -18.24 6.90
N LEU A 213 -0.21 -17.02 6.56
CA LEU A 213 0.63 -16.80 5.38
C LEU A 213 1.99 -17.49 5.54
N GLY A 214 2.43 -18.14 4.47
CA GLY A 214 3.80 -18.64 4.36
C GLY A 214 4.83 -17.51 4.37
N LYS A 215 6.08 -17.84 4.70
CA LYS A 215 7.22 -16.93 4.52
C LYS A 215 7.29 -16.51 3.05
N GLU A 216 7.46 -15.21 2.78
CA GLU A 216 7.60 -14.68 1.41
C GLU A 216 6.47 -15.12 0.44
N ALA A 217 5.27 -15.40 0.96
CA ALA A 217 4.14 -15.91 0.18
C ALA A 217 3.57 -14.90 -0.82
N VAL A 218 3.73 -13.61 -0.57
CA VAL A 218 3.10 -12.55 -1.36
C VAL A 218 4.16 -11.67 -2.02
N GLU A 219 4.21 -11.67 -3.36
CA GLU A 219 5.11 -10.79 -4.09
C GLU A 219 4.58 -9.35 -4.10
N ILE A 220 5.47 -8.36 -3.96
CA ILE A 220 5.12 -6.95 -4.03
C ILE A 220 6.13 -6.15 -4.85
N GLY A 221 5.60 -5.27 -5.72
CA GLY A 221 6.39 -4.39 -6.58
C GLY A 221 6.69 -2.99 -6.01
N ALA A 222 6.28 -2.72 -4.77
CA ALA A 222 6.39 -1.41 -4.13
C ALA A 222 7.85 -1.00 -3.89
N GLY A 223 8.19 0.26 -4.14
CA GLY A 223 9.51 0.82 -3.85
C GLY A 223 9.71 1.09 -2.36
N TYR A 224 8.63 1.32 -1.60
CA TYR A 224 8.69 1.55 -0.17
C TYR A 224 7.57 0.86 0.60
N ILE A 225 7.83 0.59 1.88
CA ILE A 225 6.95 -0.10 2.82
C ILE A 225 6.85 0.72 4.11
N ILE A 226 5.62 0.98 4.56
CA ILE A 226 5.28 1.64 5.81
C ILE A 226 4.29 0.75 6.58
N LEU A 227 4.71 0.21 7.72
CA LEU A 227 3.89 -0.66 8.56
C LEU A 227 3.85 -0.12 9.99
N GLU A 228 2.64 -0.05 10.55
CA GLU A 228 2.43 0.40 11.92
C GLU A 228 1.67 -0.65 12.73
N GLY A 229 2.00 -0.75 14.01
CA GLY A 229 1.39 -1.69 14.94
C GLY A 229 1.55 -3.15 14.52
N ASN A 230 0.50 -3.95 14.72
CA ASN A 230 0.45 -5.37 14.36
C ASN A 230 0.63 -5.66 12.84
N ALA A 231 0.52 -4.66 11.96
CA ALA A 231 0.77 -4.86 10.52
C ALA A 231 2.24 -5.17 10.20
N ILE A 232 3.17 -4.90 11.12
CA ILE A 232 4.58 -5.27 10.98
C ILE A 232 4.75 -6.79 10.77
N ASN A 233 3.82 -7.62 11.26
CA ASN A 233 3.80 -9.07 11.01
C ASN A 233 3.66 -9.48 9.54
N LEU A 234 3.29 -8.56 8.65
CA LEU A 234 3.31 -8.80 7.20
C LEU A 234 4.73 -8.89 6.65
N LEU A 235 5.70 -8.21 7.26
CA LEU A 235 7.05 -8.06 6.72
C LEU A 235 7.71 -9.41 6.33
N PRO A 236 7.74 -10.46 7.17
CA PRO A 236 8.30 -11.76 6.77
C PRO A 236 7.46 -12.53 5.74
N LYS A 237 6.24 -12.09 5.46
CA LYS A 237 5.30 -12.71 4.50
C LYS A 237 5.43 -12.11 3.09
N LEU A 238 6.12 -10.97 2.97
CA LEU A 238 6.30 -10.25 1.71
C LEU A 238 7.58 -10.69 1.00
N ARG A 239 7.50 -10.78 -0.33
CA ARG A 239 8.63 -10.98 -1.23
C ARG A 239 8.75 -9.77 -2.15
N TYR A 240 9.90 -9.14 -2.16
CA TYR A 240 10.19 -8.01 -3.06
C TYR A 240 11.56 -8.20 -3.67
N LYS A 241 11.66 -7.93 -4.99
CA LYS A 241 12.87 -8.17 -5.79
C LYS A 241 13.78 -6.95 -5.89
N LYS A 242 13.27 -5.78 -5.51
CA LYS A 242 13.99 -4.51 -5.61
C LYS A 242 14.46 -4.08 -4.24
N ARG A 243 15.52 -3.28 -4.25
CA ARG A 243 15.97 -2.47 -3.13
C ARG A 243 14.83 -1.56 -2.66
N LEU A 244 14.60 -1.52 -1.35
CA LEU A 244 13.60 -0.64 -0.75
C LEU A 244 14.14 0.78 -0.72
N THR A 245 13.50 1.72 -1.41
CA THR A 245 13.85 3.15 -1.30
C THR A 245 13.53 3.69 0.09
N TRP A 246 12.54 3.11 0.77
CA TRP A 246 12.16 3.49 2.13
C TRP A 246 11.47 2.33 2.86
N LEU A 247 11.92 2.05 4.09
CA LEU A 247 11.25 1.15 5.03
C LEU A 247 10.95 1.92 6.31
N SER A 248 9.69 2.02 6.69
CA SER A 248 9.26 2.63 7.95
C SER A 248 8.46 1.64 8.76
N LEU A 249 8.92 1.35 9.96
CA LEU A 249 8.21 0.48 10.89
C LEU A 249 8.02 1.23 12.21
N SER A 250 6.82 1.15 12.77
CA SER A 250 6.50 1.86 14.02
C SER A 250 5.52 1.06 14.87
N THR A 251 5.87 0.79 16.12
CA THR A 251 4.90 0.36 17.12
C THR A 251 5.35 0.80 18.52
N SER A 252 4.38 1.20 19.34
CA SER A 252 4.57 1.50 20.76
C SER A 252 4.17 0.33 21.66
N THR A 253 3.72 -0.78 21.06
CA THR A 253 3.15 -1.95 21.73
C THR A 253 4.04 -3.15 21.41
N ARG A 254 4.57 -3.83 22.44
CA ARG A 254 5.49 -4.95 22.25
C ARG A 254 4.74 -6.18 21.71
N GLU A 255 3.51 -6.34 22.17
CA GLU A 255 2.59 -7.43 21.84
C GLU A 255 2.30 -7.48 20.33
N ASP A 256 2.32 -6.32 19.65
CA ASP A 256 2.16 -6.23 18.19
C ASP A 256 3.23 -7.01 17.42
N ILE A 257 4.41 -7.24 18.01
CA ILE A 257 5.58 -7.83 17.35
C ILE A 257 6.19 -8.98 18.17
N GLU A 258 5.46 -9.52 19.15
CA GLU A 258 5.95 -10.57 20.05
C GLU A 258 6.42 -11.80 19.25
N ASP A 259 5.59 -12.28 18.33
CA ASP A 259 5.90 -13.41 17.44
C ASP A 259 7.19 -13.15 16.62
N LEU A 260 7.47 -11.90 16.24
CA LEU A 260 8.67 -11.54 15.47
C LEU A 260 9.93 -11.46 16.34
N LEU A 261 9.78 -11.06 17.60
CA LEU A 261 10.88 -10.98 18.56
C LEU A 261 11.42 -12.37 18.93
N GLU A 262 10.57 -13.39 18.88
CA GLU A 262 10.94 -14.80 19.11
C GLU A 262 11.63 -15.46 17.91
N MET A 263 11.58 -14.83 16.73
CA MET A 263 12.25 -15.38 15.55
C MET A 263 13.78 -15.42 15.74
N PRO A 264 14.49 -16.36 15.08
CA PRO A 264 15.94 -16.36 15.05
C PRO A 264 16.50 -15.05 14.48
N ASP A 265 17.71 -14.70 14.86
CA ASP A 265 18.40 -13.55 14.26
C ASP A 265 18.56 -13.75 12.76
N ARG A 266 18.51 -12.63 12.02
CA ARG A 266 18.64 -12.60 10.55
C ARG A 266 17.65 -13.52 9.81
N SER A 267 16.44 -13.70 10.34
CA SER A 267 15.40 -14.56 9.74
C SER A 267 14.35 -13.79 8.93
N ILE A 268 14.21 -12.48 9.17
CA ILE A 268 13.29 -11.57 8.48
C ILE A 268 14.03 -10.91 7.32
N PHE A 269 13.68 -11.26 6.09
CA PHE A 269 14.32 -10.70 4.90
C PHE A 269 14.00 -9.21 4.74
N ILE A 270 15.06 -8.37 4.75
CA ILE A 270 15.02 -6.95 4.36
C ILE A 270 15.80 -6.71 3.06
N GLY A 271 16.96 -7.38 2.92
CA GLY A 271 17.84 -7.21 1.77
C GLY A 271 18.51 -5.85 1.75
N ASN A 272 18.28 -5.08 0.70
CA ASN A 272 18.88 -3.76 0.48
C ASN A 272 17.86 -2.64 0.71
N PHE A 273 18.30 -1.55 1.34
CA PHE A 273 17.47 -0.35 1.57
C PHE A 273 18.27 0.95 1.44
N ASP A 274 17.64 2.00 0.93
CA ASP A 274 18.20 3.36 0.92
C ASP A 274 17.97 4.07 2.26
N ARG A 275 16.75 3.99 2.80
CA ARG A 275 16.36 4.67 4.03
C ARG A 275 15.51 3.76 4.92
N MET A 276 15.83 3.73 6.21
CA MET A 276 15.09 2.96 7.21
C MET A 276 14.74 3.81 8.42
N TYR A 277 13.48 3.77 8.83
CA TYR A 277 12.96 4.43 10.03
C TYR A 277 12.34 3.39 10.96
N LEU A 278 12.86 3.30 12.19
CA LEU A 278 12.38 2.42 13.24
C LEU A 278 11.94 3.24 14.45
N HIS A 279 10.70 3.06 14.88
CA HIS A 279 10.10 3.80 15.98
C HIS A 279 9.46 2.91 17.04
N GLY A 280 9.89 3.09 18.29
CA GLY A 280 9.35 2.36 19.44
C GLY A 280 9.88 0.92 19.54
N ASP A 281 9.03 -0.02 19.96
CA ASP A 281 9.42 -1.40 20.30
C ASP A 281 10.00 -2.18 19.12
N VAL A 282 9.72 -1.76 17.88
CA VAL A 282 10.26 -2.35 16.64
C VAL A 282 11.78 -2.25 16.54
N VAL A 283 12.41 -1.35 17.28
CA VAL A 283 13.88 -1.23 17.32
C VAL A 283 14.53 -2.54 17.79
N ASN A 284 13.87 -3.29 18.67
CA ASN A 284 14.33 -4.62 19.11
C ASN A 284 14.30 -5.68 17.99
N LEU A 285 13.70 -5.41 16.82
CA LEU A 285 13.74 -6.32 15.66
C LEU A 285 15.00 -6.19 14.81
N LEU A 286 15.87 -5.19 15.06
CA LEU A 286 17.12 -5.02 14.29
C LEU A 286 17.97 -6.30 14.16
N PRO A 287 18.19 -7.11 15.21
CA PRO A 287 18.94 -8.37 15.11
C PRO A 287 18.22 -9.42 14.24
N LYS A 288 16.90 -9.32 14.11
CA LYS A 288 16.05 -10.24 13.35
C LYS A 288 16.09 -9.98 11.85
N PHE A 289 16.49 -8.76 11.46
CA PHE A 289 16.58 -8.36 10.07
C PHE A 289 17.80 -8.98 9.38
N PHE A 290 17.55 -9.61 8.23
CA PHE A 290 18.55 -10.00 7.27
C PHE A 290 18.72 -8.87 6.26
N ILE A 291 19.76 -8.07 6.49
CA ILE A 291 20.22 -6.98 5.62
C ILE A 291 21.49 -7.47 4.92
N TYR A 292 21.65 -7.21 3.62
CA TYR A 292 22.86 -7.63 2.91
C TYR A 292 24.11 -6.88 3.44
N GLY A 293 25.25 -7.57 3.48
CA GLY A 293 26.49 -7.00 4.05
C GLY A 293 27.09 -5.88 3.21
N ASP A 294 26.81 -5.91 1.91
CA ASP A 294 27.17 -4.90 0.92
C ASP A 294 26.08 -3.83 0.74
N ASN A 295 25.03 -3.82 1.58
CA ASN A 295 24.03 -2.77 1.54
C ASN A 295 24.67 -1.41 1.86
N THR A 296 24.62 -0.46 0.93
CA THR A 296 25.05 0.92 1.14
C THR A 296 23.83 1.83 1.33
N ALA A 297 23.47 2.23 2.55
CA ALA A 297 22.27 3.02 2.82
C ALA A 297 22.56 4.51 3.03
N GLU A 298 21.61 5.37 2.63
CA GLU A 298 21.71 6.81 2.88
C GLU A 298 21.43 7.14 4.35
N TRP A 299 20.40 6.52 4.94
CA TRP A 299 19.92 6.90 6.26
C TRP A 299 19.32 5.75 7.06
N LEU A 300 19.74 5.61 8.32
CA LEU A 300 19.06 4.83 9.36
C LEU A 300 18.60 5.76 10.48
N SER A 301 17.33 5.72 10.82
CA SER A 301 16.74 6.52 11.91
C SER A 301 16.13 5.59 12.95
N ILE A 302 16.56 5.74 14.21
CA ILE A 302 16.13 4.91 15.34
C ILE A 302 15.62 5.85 16.44
N THR A 303 14.31 5.83 16.66
CA THR A 303 13.65 6.67 17.66
C THR A 303 12.98 5.80 18.71
N VAL A 304 13.36 5.99 19.97
CA VAL A 304 12.79 5.27 21.14
C VAL A 304 12.20 6.25 22.14
N HIS A 305 11.23 5.81 22.93
CA HIS A 305 10.64 6.62 24.01
C HIS A 305 10.95 6.07 25.41
N ASP A 306 11.25 4.76 25.48
CA ASP A 306 11.51 4.07 26.74
C ASP A 306 12.71 3.10 26.57
N VAL A 307 13.39 2.80 27.68
CA VAL A 307 14.49 1.85 27.76
C VAL A 307 14.09 0.48 27.18
N ARG A 308 12.86 0.02 27.44
CA ARG A 308 12.33 -1.26 26.92
C ARG A 308 12.39 -1.38 25.39
N ASN A 309 12.35 -0.26 24.66
CA ASN A 309 12.34 -0.27 23.20
C ASN A 309 13.68 -0.76 22.61
N TYR A 310 14.76 -0.79 23.40
CA TYR A 310 16.10 -1.20 22.93
C TYR A 310 16.83 -2.17 23.86
N THR A 311 16.22 -2.61 24.97
CA THR A 311 16.87 -3.53 25.92
C THR A 311 17.29 -4.84 25.27
N GLY A 312 16.52 -5.34 24.30
CA GLY A 312 16.87 -6.55 23.54
C GLY A 312 18.19 -6.40 22.80
N LEU A 313 18.51 -5.20 22.30
CA LEU A 313 19.76 -4.94 21.60
C LEU A 313 20.99 -5.04 22.51
N LEU A 314 20.85 -4.72 23.80
CA LEU A 314 21.96 -4.75 24.75
C LEU A 314 22.47 -6.17 25.05
N LEU A 315 21.67 -7.19 24.74
CA LEU A 315 22.03 -8.60 24.89
C LEU A 315 23.04 -9.07 23.84
N HIS A 316 23.21 -8.30 22.77
CA HIS A 316 24.11 -8.63 21.67
C HIS A 316 25.52 -8.09 21.91
N GLU A 317 26.50 -8.75 21.29
CA GLU A 317 27.89 -8.28 21.27
C GLU A 317 28.03 -6.99 20.46
N ASP A 318 29.06 -6.20 20.75
CA ASP A 318 29.36 -5.02 19.95
C ASP A 318 29.63 -5.43 18.50
N ARG A 319 29.06 -4.68 17.54
CA ARG A 319 29.15 -4.93 16.10
C ARG A 319 28.66 -6.30 15.63
N SER A 320 27.66 -6.87 16.29
CA SER A 320 27.06 -8.15 15.86
C SER A 320 25.75 -7.98 15.06
N ILE A 321 25.13 -6.79 15.13
CA ILE A 321 23.87 -6.48 14.45
C ILE A 321 24.16 -5.82 13.10
N GLN A 322 23.98 -6.55 12.01
CA GLN A 322 24.31 -6.10 10.66
C GLN A 322 23.30 -5.09 10.12
N VAL A 323 23.77 -3.89 9.77
CA VAL A 323 22.94 -2.82 9.16
C VAL A 323 23.47 -2.32 7.81
N GLY A 324 24.61 -2.83 7.36
CA GLY A 324 25.29 -2.41 6.13
C GLY A 324 26.13 -1.14 6.31
N ASP A 325 26.62 -0.57 5.22
CA ASP A 325 27.33 0.72 5.20
C ASP A 325 26.32 1.87 5.16
N VAL A 326 25.95 2.39 6.33
CA VAL A 326 24.99 3.49 6.45
C VAL A 326 25.73 4.83 6.52
N PHE A 327 25.40 5.75 5.61
CA PHE A 327 26.01 7.07 5.54
C PHE A 327 25.65 7.96 6.74
N MET A 328 24.37 8.01 7.11
CA MET A 328 23.87 8.81 8.22
C MET A 328 23.04 7.97 9.19
N VAL A 329 23.32 8.10 10.49
CA VAL A 329 22.48 7.53 11.55
C VAL A 329 21.94 8.65 12.43
N SER A 330 20.62 8.73 12.53
CA SER A 330 19.92 9.61 13.47
C SER A 330 19.31 8.76 14.57
N SER A 331 19.72 8.97 15.82
CA SER A 331 19.12 8.21 16.91
C SER A 331 19.16 8.94 18.24
N ASN A 332 18.17 8.66 19.09
CA ASN A 332 18.15 9.04 20.49
C ASN A 332 18.46 7.87 21.44
N VAL A 333 18.90 6.72 20.94
CA VAL A 333 19.36 5.61 21.80
C VAL A 333 20.74 5.91 22.41
N PRO A 334 21.06 5.35 23.59
CA PRO A 334 22.39 5.48 24.18
C PRO A 334 23.51 4.93 23.29
N LEU A 335 24.73 5.48 23.42
CA LEU A 335 25.92 5.04 22.66
C LEU A 335 26.21 3.53 22.80
N GLN A 336 25.94 2.95 23.97
CA GLN A 336 26.09 1.50 24.20
C GLN A 336 25.21 0.63 23.28
N VAL A 337 24.06 1.15 22.83
CA VAL A 337 23.18 0.49 21.86
C VAL A 337 23.75 0.68 20.45
N LEU A 338 24.20 1.89 20.11
CA LEU A 338 24.79 2.16 18.79
C LEU A 338 26.05 1.31 18.53
N LYS A 339 26.83 0.99 19.56
CA LYS A 339 27.99 0.08 19.47
C LYS A 339 27.62 -1.36 19.07
N LYS A 340 26.36 -1.76 19.22
CA LYS A 340 25.88 -3.09 18.82
C LYS A 340 25.75 -3.24 17.31
N LEU A 341 25.58 -2.12 16.61
CA LEU A 341 25.39 -2.09 15.17
C LEU A 341 26.74 -2.23 14.43
N GLU A 342 26.81 -3.20 13.53
CA GLU A 342 27.86 -3.34 12.53
C GLU A 342 27.53 -2.43 11.34
N ALA A 343 27.86 -1.15 11.48
CA ALA A 343 27.74 -0.17 10.40
C ALA A 343 29.08 0.02 9.67
N GLY A 344 29.10 0.58 8.46
CA GLY A 344 30.36 0.79 7.74
C GLY A 344 31.36 1.74 8.44
N ARG A 345 32.53 1.94 7.82
CA ARG A 345 33.68 2.65 8.42
C ARG A 345 33.36 4.08 8.86
N GLY A 346 32.40 4.75 8.21
CA GLY A 346 31.97 6.12 8.53
C GLY A 346 31.34 6.25 9.92
N MET A 347 30.40 5.37 10.27
CA MET A 347 29.75 5.37 11.58
C MET A 347 30.72 4.97 12.71
N HIS A 348 31.60 4.00 12.45
CA HIS A 348 32.62 3.60 13.42
C HIS A 348 33.59 4.73 13.78
N LYS A 349 33.89 5.63 12.84
CA LYS A 349 34.72 6.80 13.09
C LYS A 349 34.00 7.79 14.01
N ALA A 350 32.75 8.13 13.71
CA ALA A 350 31.91 9.00 14.55
C ALA A 350 31.69 8.46 15.98
N ILE A 351 31.48 7.15 16.12
CA ILE A 351 31.32 6.48 17.42
C ILE A 351 32.63 6.48 18.23
N LYS A 352 33.78 6.27 17.58
CA LYS A 352 35.09 6.26 18.24
C LYS A 352 35.56 7.65 18.66
N GLU A 353 35.23 8.68 17.90
CA GLU A 353 35.69 10.06 18.14
C GLU A 353 34.87 10.79 19.21
N GLY A 354 33.82 10.17 19.77
CA GLY A 354 33.01 10.77 20.84
C GLY A 354 32.33 12.09 20.42
N GLU A 355 32.26 12.37 19.12
CA GLU A 355 31.67 13.59 18.61
C GLU A 355 30.15 13.54 18.83
N ASN A 356 29.64 14.56 19.50
CA ASN A 356 28.20 14.76 19.69
C ASN A 356 27.52 14.79 18.31
N PRO A 357 26.72 13.77 17.93
CA PRO A 357 26.19 13.60 16.58
C PRO A 357 25.41 14.83 16.10
N GLN A 358 24.82 15.55 17.05
CA GLN A 358 24.03 16.76 16.83
C GLN A 358 24.85 17.92 16.25
N LYS A 359 26.14 18.08 16.61
CA LYS A 359 26.99 19.15 16.05
C LYS A 359 27.42 18.87 14.61
N SER A 360 27.72 17.61 14.27
CA SER A 360 28.03 17.22 12.88
C SER A 360 26.81 17.38 11.97
N MET A 361 25.62 17.10 12.51
CA MET A 361 24.33 17.24 11.84
C MET A 361 24.05 18.70 11.44
N TRP A 362 24.24 19.67 12.34
CA TRP A 362 24.09 21.10 12.00
C TRP A 362 25.12 21.57 10.97
N TRP A 363 26.35 21.07 11.04
CA TRP A 363 27.41 21.43 10.10
C TRP A 363 27.19 20.83 8.69
N MET A 364 26.64 19.62 8.61
CA MET A 364 26.25 18.99 7.34
C MET A 364 24.94 19.56 6.77
N ILE A 365 23.93 19.85 7.60
CA ILE A 365 22.71 20.56 7.17
C ILE A 365 23.07 21.92 6.58
N ALA A 366 23.99 22.67 7.22
CA ALA A 366 24.48 23.93 6.69
C ALA A 366 25.14 23.77 5.31
N LYS A 367 25.91 22.70 5.09
CA LYS A 367 26.51 22.40 3.76
C LYS A 367 25.48 22.03 2.70
N ILE A 368 24.46 21.24 3.06
CA ILE A 368 23.37 20.87 2.16
C ILE A 368 22.55 22.11 1.79
N PHE A 369 22.24 22.97 2.76
CA PHE A 369 21.57 24.26 2.51
C PHE A 369 22.39 25.16 1.59
N LEU A 370 23.71 25.29 1.83
CA LEU A 370 24.62 26.04 0.97
C LEU A 370 24.67 25.48 -0.47
N PHE A 371 24.64 24.16 -0.63
CA PHE A 371 24.60 23.51 -1.93
C PHE A 371 23.31 23.81 -2.69
N PHE A 372 22.15 23.75 -2.03
CA PHE A 372 20.87 24.13 -2.63
C PHE A 372 20.81 25.62 -3.01
N ILE A 373 21.36 26.50 -2.16
CA ILE A 373 21.47 27.94 -2.46
C ILE A 373 22.33 28.17 -3.72
N LEU A 374 23.47 27.49 -3.85
CA LEU A 374 24.33 27.58 -5.03
C LEU A 374 23.63 27.09 -6.30
N ILE A 375 22.87 25.99 -6.22
CA ILE A 375 22.08 25.48 -7.35
C ILE A 375 21.01 26.50 -7.76
N SER A 376 20.27 27.06 -6.81
CA SER A 376 19.24 28.07 -7.10
C SER A 376 19.82 29.35 -7.72
N ILE A 377 21.02 29.77 -7.31
CA ILE A 377 21.72 30.90 -7.93
C ILE A 377 22.11 30.57 -9.38
N VAL A 378 22.64 29.37 -9.63
CA VAL A 378 23.02 28.94 -10.98
C VAL A 378 21.79 28.86 -11.90
N PHE A 379 20.68 28.30 -11.43
CA PHE A 379 19.42 28.25 -12.20
C PHE A 379 18.82 29.64 -12.45
N GLY A 380 18.83 30.53 -11.45
CA GLY A 380 18.35 31.90 -11.61
C GLY A 380 19.18 32.72 -12.60
N VAL A 381 20.51 32.51 -12.64
CA VAL A 381 21.39 33.14 -13.64
C VAL A 381 21.10 32.58 -15.04
N ILE A 382 20.90 31.27 -15.19
CA ILE A 382 20.56 30.65 -16.48
C ILE A 382 19.22 31.18 -17.01
N GLU A 383 18.18 31.29 -16.17
CA GLU A 383 16.90 31.88 -16.57
C GLU A 383 17.03 33.36 -16.97
N LEU A 384 17.87 34.14 -16.28
CA LEU A 384 18.14 35.54 -16.64
C LEU A 384 18.85 35.67 -18.00
N PHE A 385 19.75 34.74 -18.33
CA PHE A 385 20.43 34.70 -19.64
C PHE A 385 19.46 34.30 -20.76
N ILE A 386 18.53 33.39 -20.49
CA ILE A 386 17.49 32.97 -21.44
C ILE A 386 16.47 34.11 -21.68
N LEU A 387 16.06 34.83 -20.64
CA LEU A 387 15.10 35.94 -20.74
C LEU A 387 15.69 37.22 -21.34
N SER A 388 17.01 37.43 -21.24
CA SER A 388 17.70 38.60 -21.83
C SER A 388 18.15 38.41 -23.29
N GLY A 389 17.83 37.26 -23.91
CA GLY A 389 18.05 37.01 -25.33
C GLY A 389 19.52 37.00 -25.75
N LYS A 390 20.44 36.66 -24.83
CA LYS A 390 21.89 36.60 -25.09
C LYS A 390 22.43 35.18 -25.35
N ILE A 391 21.56 34.24 -25.73
CA ILE A 391 21.93 32.96 -26.34
C ILE A 391 21.18 32.81 -27.66
#